data_AF-A0A958EPT0-F1
#
_entry.id   AF-A0A958EPT0-F1
#
_cell.length_a   1.000
_cell.length_b   1.000
_cell.length_c   1.000
_cell.angle_alpha   90.00
_cell.angle_beta   90.00
_cell.angle_gamma   90.00
#
_symmetry.space_group_name_H-M   'P 1'
#
loop_
_entity.id
_entity.type
_entity.pdbx_description
1 polymer ?
#
loop_
_entity_poly.entity_id
_entity_poly.type
_entity_poly.pdbx_seq_one_letter_code
_entity_poly.pdbx_strand_id
1 'polypeptide(L)'
;MFDEILQSDFSKNMNELNIPVYFFNGRLDKLCSTESVYGYFKQLNTPVKTFLWFESSGHYMFIQENKKFETLLKKIAAENLDKL
;
A
#
# COMPACT_ATOMS: atom_id res chain seq x y z
N MET A 1 -0.86 -22.91 -5.67
CA MET A 1 -1.22 -21.76 -4.82
C MET A 1 -0.06 -21.20 -4.02
N PHE A 2 0.56 -21.91 -3.06
CA PHE A 2 1.71 -21.34 -2.32
C PHE A 2 2.95 -21.14 -3.22
N ASP A 3 3.25 -22.11 -4.09
CA ASP A 3 4.38 -22.01 -5.02
C ASP A 3 4.22 -20.86 -6.02
N GLU A 4 3.01 -20.63 -6.52
CA GLU A 4 2.72 -19.53 -7.44
C GLU A 4 2.93 -18.16 -6.78
N ILE A 5 2.52 -18.02 -5.51
CA ILE A 5 2.73 -16.79 -4.74
C ILE A 5 4.23 -16.56 -4.52
N LEU A 6 4.99 -17.61 -4.14
CA LEU A 6 6.42 -17.52 -3.90
C LEU A 6 7.23 -17.21 -5.16
N GLN A 7 6.73 -17.62 -6.33
CA GLN A 7 7.35 -17.33 -7.63
C GLN A 7 6.87 -16.01 -8.23
N SER A 8 5.79 -15.42 -7.71
CA SER A 8 5.27 -14.15 -8.21
C SER A 8 6.12 -12.97 -7.73
N ASP A 9 6.47 -12.09 -8.67
CA ASP A 9 7.22 -10.87 -8.40
C ASP A 9 6.58 -9.72 -9.19
N PHE A 10 5.75 -8.94 -8.51
CA PHE A 10 5.04 -7.83 -9.12
C PHE A 10 5.98 -6.69 -9.55
N SER A 11 7.16 -6.56 -8.93
CA SER A 11 8.16 -5.58 -9.36
C SER A 11 8.75 -5.91 -10.74
N LYS A 12 8.60 -7.15 -11.22
CA LYS A 12 9.03 -7.54 -12.57
C LYS A 12 7.87 -7.49 -13.56
N ASN A 13 6.70 -7.96 -13.12
CA ASN A 13 5.61 -8.30 -14.02
C ASN A 13 4.43 -7.32 -13.98
N MET A 14 4.40 -6.37 -13.03
CA MET A 14 3.29 -5.43 -12.84
C MET A 14 3.80 -4.03 -12.49
N ASN A 15 4.36 -3.32 -13.48
CA ASN A 15 4.94 -1.99 -13.27
C ASN A 15 4.01 -0.84 -13.65
N GLU A 16 2.81 -1.13 -14.16
CA GLU A 16 1.85 -0.11 -14.59
C GLU A 16 0.42 -0.50 -14.21
N LEU A 17 -0.32 0.46 -13.67
CA LEU A 17 -1.72 0.33 -13.31
C LEU A 17 -2.47 1.60 -13.73
N ASN A 18 -3.59 1.45 -14.42
CA ASN A 18 -4.42 2.58 -14.87
C ASN A 18 -5.43 3.06 -13.81
N ILE A 19 -5.18 2.75 -12.54
CA ILE A 19 -6.04 3.08 -11.40
C ILE A 19 -5.23 3.77 -10.31
N PRO A 20 -5.83 4.64 -9.47
CA PRO A 20 -5.17 5.18 -8.28
C PRO A 20 -4.73 4.08 -7.31
N VAL A 21 -3.53 4.22 -6.73
CA VAL A 21 -2.97 3.24 -5.79
C VAL A 21 -2.48 3.92 -4.50
N TYR A 22 -2.91 3.39 -3.36
CA TYR A 22 -2.57 3.92 -2.04
C TYR A 22 -1.92 2.81 -1.21
N PHE A 23 -0.68 3.03 -0.78
CA PHE A 23 0.06 2.09 0.06
C PHE A 23 -0.05 2.53 1.52
N PHE A 24 -0.49 1.63 2.39
CA PHE A 24 -0.54 1.84 3.84
C PHE A 24 0.52 0.93 4.47
N ASN A 25 1.51 1.49 5.16
CA ASN A 25 2.57 0.69 5.76
C ASN A 25 2.97 1.22 7.14
N GLY A 26 3.15 0.28 8.08
CA GLY A 26 3.69 0.55 9.40
C GLY A 26 5.20 0.71 9.34
N ARG A 27 5.74 1.75 9.98
CA ARG A 27 7.18 2.03 10.02
C ARG A 27 7.98 0.96 10.76
N LEU A 28 7.31 0.17 11.59
CA LEU A 28 7.89 -0.90 12.40
C LEU A 28 7.56 -2.30 11.83
N ASP A 29 7.04 -2.39 10.60
CA ASP A 29 6.67 -3.67 9.98
C ASP A 29 7.93 -4.46 9.58
N LYS A 30 8.13 -5.60 10.24
CA LYS A 30 9.22 -6.54 9.97
C LYS A 30 8.79 -7.72 9.10
N LEU A 31 7.50 -7.92 8.90
CA LEU A 31 6.96 -8.99 8.04
C LEU A 31 6.92 -8.53 6.59
N CYS A 32 6.53 -7.28 6.37
CA CYS A 32 6.55 -6.63 5.07
C CYS A 32 7.47 -5.39 5.16
N SER A 33 8.77 -5.63 4.93
CA SER A 33 9.79 -4.59 5.10
C SER A 33 9.45 -3.32 4.33
N THR A 34 9.60 -2.19 5.03
CA THR A 34 9.37 -0.87 4.48
C THR A 34 10.20 -0.60 3.22
N GLU A 35 11.45 -1.06 3.17
CA GLU A 35 12.31 -0.88 1.99
C GLU A 35 11.73 -1.55 0.74
N SER A 36 11.19 -2.77 0.88
CA SER A 36 10.65 -3.52 -0.24
C SER A 36 9.38 -2.86 -0.80
N VAL A 37 8.44 -2.49 0.09
CA VAL A 37 7.19 -1.84 -0.31
C VAL A 37 7.46 -0.47 -0.94
N TYR A 38 8.35 0.32 -0.33
CA TYR A 38 8.69 1.65 -0.87
C TYR A 38 9.49 1.55 -2.19
N GLY A 39 10.33 0.53 -2.34
CA GLY A 39 10.99 0.20 -3.60
C GLY A 39 9.99 -0.01 -4.73
N TYR A 40 9.00 -0.89 -4.52
CA TYR A 40 7.95 -1.15 -5.50
C TYR A 40 7.07 0.09 -5.76
N PHE A 41 6.70 0.83 -4.71
CA PHE A 41 5.96 2.11 -4.85
C PHE A 41 6.66 3.10 -5.79
N LYS A 42 8.00 3.22 -5.71
CA LYS A 42 8.76 4.11 -6.59
C LYS A 42 8.70 3.64 -8.05
N GLN A 43 8.80 2.33 -8.28
CA GLN A 43 8.80 1.72 -9.61
C GLN A 43 7.42 1.77 -10.29
N LEU A 44 6.34 1.59 -9.53
CA LEU A 44 4.98 1.48 -10.07
C LEU A 44 4.52 2.77 -10.77
N ASN A 45 4.11 2.67 -12.03
CA ASN A 45 3.47 3.74 -12.78
C ASN A 45 1.94 3.69 -12.60
N THR A 46 1.33 4.83 -12.28
CA THR A 46 -0.12 4.95 -12.10
C THR A 46 -0.54 6.42 -12.15
N PRO A 47 -1.78 6.75 -12.55
CA PRO A 47 -2.28 8.12 -12.55
C PRO A 47 -2.15 8.82 -11.19
N VAL A 48 -2.31 8.09 -10.08
CA VAL A 48 -2.16 8.61 -8.72
C VAL A 48 -1.53 7.53 -7.85
N LYS A 49 -0.41 7.86 -7.19
CA LYS A 49 0.14 7.02 -6.12
C LYS A 49 0.43 7.81 -4.86
N THR A 50 0.10 7.23 -3.72
CA THR A 50 0.43 7.81 -2.40
C THR A 50 0.90 6.74 -1.45
N PHE A 51 1.90 7.08 -0.65
CA PHE A 51 2.43 6.23 0.41
C PHE A 51 2.09 6.84 1.77
N LEU A 52 1.39 6.08 2.61
CA LEU A 52 0.87 6.52 3.90
C LEU A 52 1.59 5.79 5.03
N TRP A 53 2.32 6.56 5.83
CA TRP A 53 3.08 6.06 6.97
C TRP A 53 2.26 5.97 8.23
N PHE A 54 2.38 4.82 8.90
CA PHE A 54 1.92 4.58 10.25
C PHE A 54 3.16 4.47 11.15
N GLU A 55 3.65 5.63 11.57
CA GLU A 55 4.97 5.80 12.21
C GLU A 55 5.13 4.99 13.51
N SER A 56 4.02 4.73 14.21
CA SER A 56 4.02 4.02 15.49
C SER A 56 3.52 2.57 15.36
N SER A 57 3.30 2.08 14.14
CA SER A 57 2.72 0.77 13.88
C SER A 57 3.64 -0.15 13.10
N GLY A 58 3.42 -1.46 13.24
CA GLY A 58 4.00 -2.51 12.41
C GLY A 58 2.99 -3.07 11.42
N HIS A 59 3.01 -4.40 11.23
CA HIS A 59 2.19 -5.08 10.24
C HIS A 59 0.68 -4.82 10.38
N TYR A 60 0.19 -4.81 11.61
CA TYR A 60 -1.23 -4.61 11.91
C TYR A 60 -1.58 -3.13 12.15
N MET A 61 -1.07 -2.24 11.29
CA MET A 61 -1.29 -0.79 11.41
C MET A 61 -2.76 -0.37 11.47
N PHE A 62 -3.64 -1.13 10.82
CA PHE A 62 -5.09 -0.88 10.80
C PHE A 62 -5.76 -1.20 12.15
N ILE A 63 -5.11 -1.99 13.00
CA ILE A 63 -5.53 -2.28 14.38
C ILE A 63 -4.86 -1.28 15.33
N GLN A 64 -3.54 -1.11 15.21
CA GLN A 64 -2.72 -0.34 16.13
C GLN A 64 -3.03 1.18 16.07
N GLU A 65 -3.22 1.72 14.87
CA GLU A 65 -3.55 3.11 14.61
C GLU A 65 -4.94 3.21 13.93
N ASN A 66 -5.91 2.45 14.45
CA ASN A 66 -7.23 2.25 13.83
C ASN A 66 -7.96 3.55 13.42
N LYS A 67 -8.00 4.56 14.31
CA LYS A 67 -8.65 5.85 14.02
C LYS A 67 -8.03 6.57 12.81
N LYS A 68 -6.70 6.53 12.70
CA LYS A 68 -5.97 7.14 11.59
C LYS A 68 -6.22 6.36 10.30
N PHE A 69 -6.19 5.04 10.38
CA PHE A 69 -6.50 4.17 9.24
C PHE A 69 -7.92 4.44 8.71
N GLU A 70 -8.91 4.45 9.59
CA GLU A 70 -10.31 4.72 9.24
C GLU A 70 -10.48 6.11 8.60
N THR A 71 -9.86 7.13 9.19
CA THR A 71 -9.92 8.51 8.69
C THR A 71 -9.33 8.61 7.27
N LEU A 72 -8.15 8.02 7.06
CA LEU A 72 -7.48 8.04 5.76
C LEU A 72 -8.27 7.24 4.71
N LEU A 73 -8.79 6.07 5.08
CA LEU A 73 -9.58 5.24 4.18
C LEU A 73 -10.86 5.94 3.73
N LYS A 74 -11.62 6.54 4.67
CA LYS A 74 -12.82 7.32 4.35
C LYS A 74 -12.51 8.51 3.45
N LYS A 75 -11.43 9.24 3.75
CA LYS A 75 -10.98 10.37 2.92
C LYS A 75 -10.67 9.92 1.49
N ILE A 76 -9.88 8.87 1.33
CA ILE A 76 -9.51 8.33 0.00
C ILE A 76 -10.73 7.84 -0.75
N ALA A 77 -11.65 7.15 -0.07
CA ALA A 77 -12.90 6.71 -0.69
C ALA A 77 -13.72 7.91 -1.18
N ALA A 78 -13.95 8.92 -0.34
CA ALA A 78 -14.69 10.12 -0.73
C ALA A 78 -14.04 10.87 -1.91
N GLU A 79 -12.71 10.93 -1.99
CA GLU A 79 -11.98 11.58 -3.07
C GLU A 79 -12.01 10.84 -4.42
N ASN A 80 -12.43 9.57 -4.43
CA ASN A 80 -12.38 8.70 -5.61
C ASN A 80 -13.71 8.01 -5.95
N LEU A 81 -14.74 8.11 -5.10
CA LEU A 81 -16.06 7.51 -5.35
C LEU A 81 -16.74 8.05 -6.61
N ASP A 82 -16.52 9.33 -6.95
CA ASP A 82 -17.06 9.94 -8.17
C ASP A 82 -16.22 9.66 -9.43
N LYS A 83 -15.13 8.89 -9.30
CA LYS A 83 -14.16 8.58 -10.39
C LYS A 83 -14.19 7.11 -10.83
N LEU A 84 -15.12 6.32 -10.29
CA LEU A 84 -15.40 4.92 -10.65
C LEU A 84 -16.65 4.86 -11.53
#